data_AF-A0A3M2FQK9-F1
#
_entry.id   AF-A0A3M2FQK9-F1
#
_cell.length_a   1.000
_cell.length_b   1.000
_cell.length_c   1.000
_cell.angle_alpha   90.00
_cell.angle_beta   90.00
_cell.angle_gamma   90.00
#
_symmetry.space_group_name_H-M   'P 1'
#
loop_
_entity.id
_entity.type
_entity.pdbx_description
1 polymer ?
#
loop_
_entity_poly.entity_id
_entity_poly.type
_entity_poly.pdbx_seq_one_letter_code
_entity_poly.pdbx_strand_id
1 'polypeptide(L)'
;MTHSNVFNSWAMDHITGFRQYLHSPGAYKDLLHIIRGQKEFFPPEQGFVTIVALCGDNPRPFLEREGIWNEVVFYNYAPWEASAAKVAEVYAKSYYHPDRVQIIYYSDRPMGLTYPLEMLIAIGNRLASRNVAVSDSDFQMPYGEIRRVYDHHIACDKGDEALISYPRRVRRSLDTGAYPINRWAMEDLENMYIYLLSDLRALNMKADFQSGLSITNKAANRSLDFSNVGSWIGNLHMAIQVMRARGHLEYQFPVTTNDQNESTINVDVQLAKIDQLYKYYMIPLSNIIHLALAEPDRYLMDDWRAHLTMEKVEEDIRAIEALYTAYRARQGA
;
A
#
# COMPACT_ATOMS: atom_id res chain seq x y z
N MET A 1 -16.99 -39.98 23.58
CA MET A 1 -16.69 -38.57 23.87
C MET A 1 -16.17 -37.94 22.60
N THR A 2 -17.04 -37.25 21.87
CA THR A 2 -16.67 -36.46 20.70
C THR A 2 -16.14 -35.12 21.21
N HIS A 3 -14.85 -34.85 21.00
CA HIS A 3 -14.30 -33.50 21.19
C HIS A 3 -15.00 -32.57 20.21
N SER A 4 -16.01 -31.83 20.68
CA SER A 4 -16.57 -30.73 19.92
C SER A 4 -15.47 -29.67 19.79
N ASN A 5 -15.04 -29.42 18.56
CA ASN A 5 -14.25 -28.25 18.21
C ASN A 5 -15.08 -27.02 18.56
N VAL A 6 -14.88 -26.48 19.76
CA VAL A 6 -15.28 -25.13 20.13
C VAL A 6 -14.28 -24.17 19.49
N PHE A 7 -14.29 -24.10 18.16
CA PHE A 7 -13.86 -22.89 17.47
C PHE A 7 -15.07 -21.96 17.49
N ASN A 8 -15.24 -21.28 18.62
CA ASN A 8 -16.19 -20.18 18.77
C ASN A 8 -15.94 -19.16 17.65
N SER A 9 -16.83 -19.13 16.67
CA SER A 9 -17.64 -18.00 16.17
C SER A 9 -17.15 -16.54 16.25
N TRP A 10 -15.85 -16.26 16.36
CA TRP A 10 -15.37 -14.94 15.96
C TRP A 10 -15.29 -14.98 14.44
N ALA A 11 -16.37 -14.57 13.77
CA ALA A 11 -16.34 -14.36 12.34
C ALA A 11 -15.32 -13.25 12.09
N MET A 12 -14.12 -13.64 11.66
CA MET A 12 -13.05 -12.71 11.34
C MET A 12 -13.29 -12.12 9.98
N ASP A 13 -14.08 -11.06 10.00
CA ASP A 13 -14.53 -10.40 8.79
C ASP A 13 -13.47 -9.40 8.28
N HIS A 14 -12.52 -8.96 9.12
CA HIS A 14 -11.74 -7.76 8.85
C HIS A 14 -10.25 -7.92 9.15
N ILE A 15 -9.40 -7.59 8.17
CA ILE A 15 -7.95 -7.44 8.38
C ILE A 15 -7.56 -5.96 8.28
N THR A 16 -6.76 -5.51 9.23
CA THR A 16 -5.98 -4.27 9.14
C THR A 16 -4.50 -4.64 9.10
N GLY A 17 -3.89 -4.51 7.93
CA GLY A 17 -2.51 -4.84 7.65
C GLY A 17 -1.62 -3.60 7.59
N PHE A 18 -0.43 -3.69 8.18
CA PHE A 18 0.63 -2.69 8.07
C PHE A 18 1.84 -3.28 7.35
N ARG A 19 2.40 -2.52 6.40
CA ARG A 19 3.68 -2.83 5.76
C ARG A 19 4.77 -2.00 6.44
N GLN A 20 5.79 -2.67 6.96
CA GLN A 20 6.80 -2.01 7.77
C GLN A 20 8.21 -2.46 7.41
N TYR A 21 9.09 -1.48 7.21
CA TYR A 21 10.54 -1.71 7.12
C TYR A 21 11.21 -1.23 8.40
N LEU A 22 11.69 -2.18 9.22
CA LEU A 22 12.25 -1.89 10.53
C LEU A 22 13.77 -1.65 10.42
N HIS A 23 14.19 -0.39 10.45
CA HIS A 23 15.59 -0.01 10.20
C HIS A 23 16.04 1.28 10.90
N SER A 24 15.12 2.02 11.52
CA SER A 24 15.37 3.32 12.15
C SER A 24 14.65 3.42 13.49
N PRO A 25 15.13 4.25 14.45
CA PRO A 25 14.41 4.51 15.70
C PRO A 25 12.97 5.01 15.49
N GLY A 26 12.70 5.70 14.37
CA GLY A 26 11.35 6.09 13.97
C GLY A 26 10.47 4.88 13.71
N ALA A 27 10.93 3.96 12.85
CA ALA A 27 10.20 2.73 12.54
C ALA A 27 9.88 1.89 13.78
N TYR A 28 10.76 1.83 14.79
CA TYR A 28 10.47 1.14 16.05
C TYR A 28 9.36 1.81 16.87
N LYS A 29 9.33 3.16 16.90
CA LYS A 29 8.23 3.90 17.54
C LYS A 29 6.91 3.66 16.84
N ASP A 30 6.94 3.57 15.51
CA ASP A 30 5.76 3.25 14.72
C ASP A 30 5.23 1.85 15.07
N LEU A 31 6.10 0.84 15.14
CA LEU A 31 5.70 -0.50 15.58
C LEU A 31 5.02 -0.48 16.97
N LEU A 32 5.57 0.29 17.91
CA LEU A 32 5.00 0.46 19.24
C LEU A 32 3.60 1.09 19.20
N HIS A 33 3.42 2.11 18.36
CA HIS A 33 2.11 2.73 18.15
C HIS A 33 1.11 1.75 17.56
N ILE A 34 1.53 0.88 16.64
CA ILE A 34 0.64 -0.17 16.10
C ILE A 34 0.18 -1.11 17.21
N ILE A 35 1.11 -1.65 18.00
CA ILE A 35 0.81 -2.63 19.04
C ILE A 35 -0.16 -2.07 20.08
N ARG A 36 0.06 -0.82 20.51
CA ARG A 36 -0.76 -0.18 21.56
C ARG A 36 -2.06 0.43 21.04
N GLY A 37 -2.07 0.95 19.82
CA GLY A 37 -3.22 1.67 19.24
C GLY A 37 -4.28 0.77 18.63
N GLN A 38 -3.95 -0.49 18.29
CA GLN A 38 -4.87 -1.36 17.56
C GLN A 38 -6.23 -1.57 18.25
N LYS A 39 -6.27 -1.74 19.58
CA LYS A 39 -7.51 -2.05 20.31
C LYS A 39 -8.48 -0.87 20.36
N GLU A 40 -7.95 0.36 20.29
CA GLU A 40 -8.77 1.57 20.30
C GLU A 40 -9.53 1.73 18.97
N PHE A 41 -8.85 1.47 17.84
CA PHE A 41 -9.39 1.75 16.50
C PHE A 41 -9.92 0.51 15.77
N PHE A 42 -9.32 -0.65 16.01
CA PHE A 42 -9.61 -1.93 15.35
C PHE A 42 -9.80 -3.05 16.37
N PRO A 43 -10.82 -2.94 17.25
CA PRO A 43 -11.04 -3.91 18.31
C PRO A 43 -11.35 -5.31 17.75
N PRO A 44 -10.71 -6.38 18.26
CA PRO A 44 -10.98 -7.76 17.87
C PRO A 44 -12.46 -8.16 18.04
N GLU A 45 -13.18 -7.55 18.98
CA GLU A 45 -14.62 -7.75 19.24
C GLU A 45 -15.50 -7.34 18.06
N GLN A 46 -14.97 -6.53 17.15
CA GLN A 46 -15.62 -6.17 15.89
C GLN A 46 -15.14 -7.03 14.71
N GLY A 47 -14.46 -8.15 14.97
CA GLY A 47 -13.98 -9.08 13.93
C GLY A 47 -12.68 -8.65 13.24
N PHE A 48 -11.94 -7.70 13.84
CA PHE A 48 -10.66 -7.22 13.31
C PHE A 48 -9.48 -8.08 13.73
N VAL A 49 -8.56 -8.28 12.78
CA VAL A 49 -7.24 -8.83 13.02
C VAL A 49 -6.21 -7.82 12.54
N THR A 50 -5.32 -7.40 13.44
CA THR A 50 -4.20 -6.51 13.08
C THR A 50 -2.96 -7.32 12.76
N ILE A 51 -2.43 -7.15 11.55
CA ILE A 51 -1.24 -7.85 11.06
C ILE A 51 -0.18 -6.82 10.69
N VAL A 52 1.06 -7.01 11.16
CA VAL A 52 2.22 -6.23 10.75
C VAL A 52 3.14 -7.11 9.93
N ALA A 53 3.17 -6.88 8.62
CA ALA A 53 4.14 -7.48 7.70
C ALA A 53 5.44 -6.67 7.78
N LEU A 54 6.49 -7.28 8.34
CA LEU A 54 7.72 -6.59 8.72
C LEU A 54 8.96 -7.24 8.10
N CYS A 55 9.87 -6.44 7.55
CA CYS A 55 11.24 -6.83 7.20
C CYS A 55 12.29 -5.90 7.82
N GLY A 56 13.58 -6.16 7.59
CA GLY A 56 14.71 -5.45 8.19
C GLY A 56 15.20 -6.10 9.48
N ASP A 57 15.35 -5.31 10.53
CA ASP A 57 15.82 -5.78 11.82
C ASP A 57 14.86 -6.80 12.46
N ASN A 58 15.40 -7.76 13.21
CA ASN A 58 14.60 -8.64 14.05
C ASN A 58 13.95 -7.83 15.19
N PRO A 59 12.61 -7.74 15.29
CA PRO A 59 11.94 -6.90 16.28
C PRO A 59 12.03 -7.46 17.71
N ARG A 60 12.39 -8.73 17.89
CA ARG A 60 12.31 -9.40 19.19
C ARG A 60 13.07 -8.69 20.33
N PRO A 61 14.36 -8.30 20.19
CA PRO A 61 15.08 -7.62 21.27
C PRO A 61 14.44 -6.29 21.67
N PHE A 62 13.84 -5.58 20.71
CA PHE A 62 13.07 -4.37 20.98
C PHE A 62 11.81 -4.69 21.79
N LEU A 63 11.00 -5.65 21.34
CA LEU A 63 9.74 -6.02 22.00
C LEU A 63 9.96 -6.53 23.43
N GLU A 64 11.03 -7.28 23.67
CA GLU A 64 11.42 -7.74 25.01
C GLU A 64 11.85 -6.58 25.91
N ARG A 65 12.65 -5.64 25.39
CA ARG A 65 13.10 -4.45 26.14
C ARG A 65 11.94 -3.53 26.52
N GLU A 66 10.98 -3.33 25.63
CA GLU A 66 9.79 -2.50 25.88
C GLU A 66 8.72 -3.21 26.73
N GLY A 67 8.92 -4.50 27.05
CA GLY A 67 7.99 -5.29 27.87
C GLY A 67 6.69 -5.69 27.18
N ILE A 68 6.60 -5.58 25.85
CA ILE A 68 5.38 -5.79 25.06
C ILE A 68 5.37 -7.11 24.27
N TRP A 69 6.39 -7.96 24.44
CA TRP A 69 6.48 -9.26 23.74
C TRP A 69 5.24 -10.14 23.95
N ASN A 70 4.61 -10.07 25.12
CA ASN A 70 3.42 -10.87 25.43
C ASN A 70 2.13 -10.31 24.79
N GLU A 71 2.15 -9.10 24.22
CA GLU A 71 1.01 -8.44 23.58
C GLU A 71 0.88 -8.80 22.09
N VAL A 72 1.87 -9.50 21.55
CA VAL A 72 1.94 -9.86 20.13
C VAL A 72 2.02 -11.37 19.94
N VAL A 73 1.72 -11.82 18.73
CA VAL A 73 2.08 -13.16 18.25
C VAL A 73 3.10 -12.99 17.14
N PHE A 74 4.27 -13.60 17.29
CA PHE A 74 5.37 -13.44 16.36
C PHE A 74 5.54 -14.68 15.47
N TYR A 75 5.52 -14.47 14.16
CA TYR A 75 5.76 -15.47 13.14
C TYR A 75 7.01 -15.09 12.37
N ASN A 76 8.06 -15.91 12.48
CA ASN A 76 9.22 -15.78 11.60
C ASN A 76 8.95 -16.60 10.35
N TYR A 77 8.61 -15.96 9.23
CA TYR A 77 8.37 -16.65 7.97
C TYR A 77 9.50 -16.54 6.96
N ALA A 78 10.65 -15.95 7.33
CA ALA A 78 11.86 -15.94 6.50
C ALA A 78 12.20 -17.28 5.82
N PRO A 79 12.02 -18.46 6.46
CA PRO A 79 12.26 -19.75 5.81
C PRO A 79 11.22 -20.19 4.76
N TRP A 80 10.03 -19.58 4.70
CA TRP A 80 8.89 -20.03 3.88
C TRP A 80 8.52 -19.06 2.74
N GLU A 81 9.37 -18.08 2.45
CA GLU A 81 9.13 -16.97 1.51
C GLU A 81 9.17 -17.32 0.03
N ALA A 82 9.11 -18.62 -0.29
CA ALA A 82 9.03 -19.06 -1.66
C ALA A 82 7.87 -18.38 -2.42
N SER A 83 6.79 -18.01 -1.70
CA SER A 83 5.74 -17.11 -2.20
C SER A 83 4.86 -16.58 -1.06
N ALA A 84 4.23 -15.43 -1.28
CA ALA A 84 3.17 -14.89 -0.42
C ALA A 84 2.04 -15.91 -0.16
N ALA A 85 1.66 -16.67 -1.21
CA ALA A 85 0.65 -17.72 -1.11
C ALA A 85 1.05 -18.84 -0.13
N LYS A 86 2.34 -19.21 -0.08
CA LYS A 86 2.84 -20.22 0.85
C LYS A 86 2.84 -19.71 2.28
N VAL A 87 3.28 -18.47 2.49
CA VAL A 87 3.23 -17.81 3.80
C VAL A 87 1.79 -17.76 4.32
N ALA A 88 0.84 -17.34 3.48
CA ALA A 88 -0.58 -17.29 3.84
C ALA A 88 -1.15 -18.67 4.19
N GLU A 89 -0.74 -19.74 3.49
CA GLU A 89 -1.16 -21.11 3.79
C GLU A 89 -0.66 -21.57 5.18
N VAL A 90 0.60 -21.29 5.51
CA VAL A 90 1.17 -21.64 6.80
C VAL A 90 0.51 -20.81 7.90
N TYR A 91 0.38 -19.50 7.68
CA TYR A 91 -0.26 -18.57 8.61
C TYR A 91 -1.68 -18.99 8.96
N ALA A 92 -2.53 -19.29 7.98
CA ALA A 92 -3.91 -19.69 8.23
C ALA A 92 -4.03 -20.99 9.06
N LYS A 93 -3.00 -21.84 9.08
CA LYS A 93 -2.95 -23.06 9.91
C LYS A 93 -2.37 -22.82 11.30
N SER A 94 -1.53 -21.79 11.45
CA SER A 94 -0.85 -21.45 12.71
C SER A 94 -1.43 -20.23 13.40
N TYR A 95 -2.50 -19.65 12.88
CA TYR A 95 -3.10 -18.46 13.44
C TYR A 95 -3.92 -18.81 14.69
N TYR A 96 -3.55 -18.18 15.81
CA TYR A 96 -4.20 -18.32 17.11
C TYR A 96 -4.04 -16.98 17.88
N HIS A 97 -4.91 -16.70 18.86
CA HIS A 97 -4.95 -15.42 19.58
C HIS A 97 -5.24 -14.20 18.70
N PRO A 98 -6.44 -14.13 18.11
CA PRO A 98 -6.83 -12.98 17.31
C PRO A 98 -6.85 -11.64 18.05
N ASP A 99 -6.92 -11.68 19.37
CA ASP A 99 -6.95 -10.54 20.27
C ASP A 99 -5.63 -9.76 20.34
N ARG A 100 -4.57 -10.32 19.75
CA ARG A 100 -3.19 -9.79 19.76
C ARG A 100 -2.74 -9.36 18.37
N VAL A 101 -1.80 -8.42 18.32
CA VAL A 101 -1.17 -8.03 17.05
C VAL A 101 -0.31 -9.17 16.52
N GLN A 102 -0.50 -9.47 15.24
CA GLN A 102 0.18 -10.55 14.56
C GLN A 102 1.38 -9.96 13.81
N ILE A 103 2.61 -10.20 14.29
CA ILE A 103 3.82 -9.74 13.62
C ILE A 103 4.32 -10.87 12.73
N ILE A 104 4.35 -10.61 11.42
CA ILE A 104 4.91 -11.50 10.42
C ILE A 104 6.25 -10.93 9.98
N TYR A 105 7.34 -11.52 10.45
CA TYR A 105 8.67 -11.21 10.00
C TYR A 105 8.99 -11.95 8.72
N TYR A 106 9.30 -11.21 7.66
CA TYR A 106 9.78 -11.70 6.39
C TYR A 106 11.19 -11.12 6.10
N SER A 107 12.09 -11.90 5.50
CA SER A 107 13.43 -11.49 5.11
C SER A 107 13.39 -10.43 4.01
N ASP A 108 14.48 -9.67 3.88
CA ASP A 108 14.57 -8.51 2.98
C ASP A 108 14.45 -8.85 1.48
N ARG A 109 14.24 -10.12 1.10
CA ARG A 109 14.08 -10.55 -0.30
C ARG A 109 12.69 -11.16 -0.48
N PRO A 110 11.73 -10.41 -1.06
CA PRO A 110 11.94 -9.31 -2.01
C PRO A 110 11.88 -7.91 -1.37
N MET A 111 12.87 -7.05 -1.66
CA MET A 111 12.80 -5.62 -1.34
C MET A 111 11.65 -4.97 -2.11
N GLY A 112 10.76 -4.28 -1.42
CA GLY A 112 9.67 -3.50 -2.00
C GLY A 112 8.39 -3.54 -1.17
N LEU A 113 7.35 -2.84 -1.64
CA LEU A 113 6.05 -2.74 -0.98
C LEU A 113 4.99 -3.68 -1.58
N THR A 114 5.26 -4.30 -2.74
CA THR A 114 4.34 -5.23 -3.41
C THR A 114 4.27 -6.57 -2.69
N TYR A 115 5.40 -7.15 -2.26
CA TYR A 115 5.39 -8.44 -1.58
C TYR A 115 4.61 -8.45 -0.26
N PRO A 116 4.84 -7.54 0.70
CA PRO A 116 4.05 -7.52 1.94
C PRO A 116 2.56 -7.23 1.66
N LEU A 117 2.25 -6.44 0.62
CA LEU A 117 0.88 -6.22 0.15
C LEU A 117 0.24 -7.52 -0.36
N GLU A 118 0.88 -8.23 -1.29
CA GLU A 118 0.44 -9.52 -1.81
C GLU A 118 0.23 -10.53 -0.68
N MET A 119 1.16 -10.59 0.27
CA MET A 119 1.09 -11.46 1.44
C MET A 119 -0.15 -11.18 2.31
N LEU A 120 -0.43 -9.91 2.61
CA LEU A 120 -1.61 -9.53 3.40
C LEU A 120 -2.92 -9.86 2.67
N ILE A 121 -2.99 -9.63 1.35
CA ILE A 121 -4.13 -10.01 0.51
C ILE A 121 -4.32 -11.53 0.48
N ALA A 122 -3.23 -12.29 0.31
CA ALA A 122 -3.25 -13.75 0.31
C ALA A 122 -3.70 -14.31 1.66
N ILE A 123 -3.27 -13.71 2.78
CA ILE A 123 -3.75 -14.06 4.12
C ILE A 123 -5.25 -13.80 4.23
N GLY A 124 -5.74 -12.63 3.81
CA GLY A 124 -7.18 -12.34 3.80
C GLY A 124 -7.99 -13.34 3.00
N ASN A 125 -7.50 -13.74 1.83
CA ASN A 125 -8.12 -14.80 1.03
C ASN A 125 -8.15 -16.15 1.76
N ARG A 126 -7.07 -16.53 2.46
CA ARG A 126 -6.99 -17.80 3.21
C ARG A 126 -7.86 -17.82 4.45
N LEU A 127 -7.98 -16.69 5.14
CA LEU A 127 -8.87 -16.51 6.30
C LEU A 127 -10.32 -16.24 5.89
N ALA A 128 -10.60 -16.14 4.60
CA ALA A 128 -11.90 -15.80 4.05
C ALA A 128 -12.47 -14.47 4.55
N SER A 129 -11.58 -13.55 4.95
CA SER A 129 -11.93 -12.21 5.43
C SER A 129 -12.78 -11.47 4.41
N ARG A 130 -13.76 -10.72 4.90
CA ARG A 130 -14.64 -9.90 4.09
C ARG A 130 -13.88 -8.71 3.50
N ASN A 131 -13.07 -8.03 4.31
CA ASN A 131 -12.32 -6.85 3.89
C ASN A 131 -10.87 -6.87 4.39
N VAL A 132 -9.95 -6.38 3.57
CA VAL A 132 -8.53 -6.24 3.89
C VAL A 132 -8.12 -4.80 3.65
N ALA A 133 -7.72 -4.09 4.71
CA ALA A 133 -7.05 -2.81 4.61
C ALA A 133 -5.55 -3.01 4.71
N VAL A 134 -4.78 -2.37 3.83
CA VAL A 134 -3.31 -2.38 3.87
C VAL A 134 -2.82 -0.95 3.88
N SER A 135 -2.10 -0.58 4.94
CA SER A 135 -1.50 0.74 5.15
C SER A 135 0.02 0.66 5.22
N ASP A 136 0.70 1.75 4.85
CA ASP A 136 2.05 2.02 5.31
C ASP A 136 2.06 2.29 6.82
N SER A 137 3.19 1.98 7.48
CA SER A 137 3.36 2.12 8.93
C SER A 137 3.92 3.47 9.38
N ASP A 138 4.21 4.41 8.47
CA ASP A 138 4.89 5.67 8.77
C ASP A 138 3.98 6.75 9.40
N PHE A 139 2.71 6.41 9.63
CA PHE A 139 1.68 7.26 10.23
C PHE A 139 1.49 8.63 9.57
N GLN A 140 1.86 8.76 8.29
CA GLN A 140 1.32 9.86 7.49
C GLN A 140 -0.22 9.82 7.51
N MET A 141 -0.81 8.61 7.48
CA MET A 141 -2.23 8.38 7.74
C MET A 141 -2.45 8.11 9.24
N PRO A 142 -3.14 8.98 9.99
CA PRO A 142 -3.51 8.71 11.37
C PRO A 142 -4.45 7.51 11.50
N TYR A 143 -4.38 6.79 12.61
CA TYR A 143 -5.26 5.66 12.91
C TYR A 143 -6.75 5.96 12.74
N GLY A 144 -7.20 7.11 13.27
CA GLY A 144 -8.59 7.54 13.15
C GLY A 144 -9.02 7.72 11.70
N GLU A 145 -8.12 8.17 10.82
CA GLU A 145 -8.41 8.30 9.39
C GLU A 145 -8.46 6.93 8.71
N ILE A 146 -7.53 6.02 9.01
CA ILE A 146 -7.60 4.63 8.51
C ILE A 146 -8.94 4.01 8.89
N ARG A 147 -9.38 4.18 10.14
CA ARG A 147 -10.68 3.68 10.61
C ARG A 147 -11.86 4.31 9.87
N ARG A 148 -11.86 5.64 9.69
CA ARG A 148 -12.91 6.35 8.93
C ARG A 148 -13.03 5.85 7.50
N VAL A 149 -11.91 5.60 6.81
CA VAL A 149 -11.90 5.04 5.45
C VAL A 149 -12.42 3.62 5.45
N TYR A 150 -12.10 2.83 6.48
CA TYR A 150 -12.61 1.47 6.65
C TYR A 150 -14.12 1.42 6.79
N ASP A 151 -14.69 2.24 7.68
CA ASP A 151 -16.13 2.31 7.89
C ASP A 151 -16.85 2.79 6.61
N HIS A 152 -16.26 3.75 5.89
CA HIS A 152 -16.77 4.18 4.58
C HIS A 152 -16.74 3.06 3.54
N HIS A 153 -15.64 2.30 3.45
CA HIS A 153 -15.54 1.15 2.55
C HIS A 153 -16.61 0.10 2.84
N ILE A 154 -16.82 -0.25 4.12
CA ILE A 154 -17.87 -1.19 4.52
C ILE A 154 -19.25 -0.68 4.08
N ALA A 155 -19.53 0.61 4.24
CA ALA A 155 -20.81 1.18 3.83
C ALA A 155 -21.05 1.11 2.31
N CYS A 156 -19.99 1.11 1.50
CA CYS A 156 -20.05 0.94 0.05
C CYS A 156 -20.00 -0.53 -0.41
N ASP A 157 -19.56 -1.46 0.43
CA ASP A 157 -19.39 -2.88 0.08
C ASP A 157 -20.74 -3.61 -0.05
N LYS A 158 -21.14 -3.86 -1.30
CA LYS A 158 -22.35 -4.62 -1.66
C LYS A 158 -22.16 -6.15 -1.64
N GLY A 159 -20.97 -6.64 -1.30
CA GLY A 159 -20.68 -8.07 -1.08
C GLY A 159 -20.35 -8.88 -2.35
N ASP A 160 -21.02 -8.63 -3.48
CA ASP A 160 -20.86 -9.44 -4.70
C ASP A 160 -19.97 -8.80 -5.77
N GLU A 161 -19.79 -7.49 -5.73
CA GLU A 161 -18.98 -6.72 -6.68
C GLU A 161 -17.57 -6.48 -6.13
N ALA A 162 -16.54 -6.61 -6.95
CA ALA A 162 -15.18 -6.27 -6.53
C ALA A 162 -15.10 -4.77 -6.18
N LEU A 163 -14.70 -4.44 -4.96
CA LEU A 163 -14.58 -3.07 -4.47
C LEU A 163 -13.16 -2.82 -3.96
N ILE A 164 -12.58 -1.69 -4.38
CA ILE A 164 -11.36 -1.16 -3.79
C ILE A 164 -11.53 0.32 -3.44
N SER A 165 -11.04 0.72 -2.27
CA SER A 165 -11.03 2.11 -1.81
C SER A 165 -9.61 2.64 -1.67
N TYR A 166 -9.41 3.88 -2.13
CA TYR A 166 -8.21 4.68 -1.91
C TYR A 166 -8.62 6.07 -1.41
N PRO A 167 -8.27 6.46 -0.19
CA PRO A 167 -8.62 7.79 0.27
C PRO A 167 -7.81 8.86 -0.48
N ARG A 168 -8.39 10.06 -0.59
CA ARG A 168 -7.71 11.24 -1.13
C ARG A 168 -7.09 12.05 0.00
N ARG A 169 -5.76 12.16 0.01
CA ARG A 169 -5.04 13.03 0.95
C ARG A 169 -5.35 14.49 0.64
N VAL A 170 -5.91 15.22 1.61
CA VAL A 170 -6.29 16.64 1.47
C VAL A 170 -5.06 17.54 1.52
N ARG A 171 -4.10 17.20 2.39
CA ARG A 171 -2.78 17.82 2.43
C ARG A 171 -1.79 16.76 2.00
N ARG A 172 -0.99 17.03 0.99
CA ARG A 172 0.21 16.25 0.71
C ARG A 172 1.36 17.04 1.35
N SER A 173 2.31 16.40 2.01
CA SER A 173 3.40 17.09 2.76
C SER A 173 4.74 16.40 2.53
N LEU A 174 5.46 16.75 1.46
CA LEU A 174 6.79 16.26 1.13
C LEU A 174 7.50 17.32 0.26
N ASP A 175 8.12 18.29 0.93
CA ASP A 175 9.23 19.04 0.35
C ASP A 175 10.51 18.25 0.64
N THR A 176 10.91 17.35 -0.25
CA THR A 176 12.21 16.71 -0.14
C THR A 176 13.20 17.52 -0.97
N GLY A 177 13.95 18.43 -0.33
CA GLY A 177 14.95 19.29 -0.99
C GLY A 177 16.08 18.56 -1.75
N ALA A 178 16.09 17.22 -1.75
CA ALA A 178 17.04 16.38 -2.49
C ALA A 178 16.48 15.82 -3.81
N TYR A 179 15.20 16.04 -4.12
CA TYR A 179 14.63 15.62 -5.40
C TYR A 179 14.68 16.77 -6.41
N PRO A 180 15.00 16.48 -7.69
CA PRO A 180 14.96 17.47 -8.76
C PRO A 180 13.53 17.90 -9.13
N ILE A 181 12.51 17.22 -8.59
CA ILE A 181 11.10 17.50 -8.77
C ILE A 181 10.32 17.22 -7.48
N ASN A 182 9.17 17.86 -7.31
CA ASN A 182 8.26 17.58 -6.20
C ASN A 182 7.80 16.11 -6.27
N ARG A 183 7.91 15.35 -5.17
CA ARG A 183 7.49 13.94 -5.10
C ARG A 183 6.03 13.73 -5.49
N TRP A 184 5.15 14.69 -5.22
CA TRP A 184 3.74 14.57 -5.63
C TRP A 184 3.59 14.58 -7.14
N ALA A 185 4.42 15.36 -7.85
CA ALA A 185 4.44 15.35 -9.31
C ALA A 185 4.75 13.95 -9.84
N MET A 186 5.67 13.23 -9.19
CA MET A 186 5.93 11.83 -9.55
C MET A 186 4.78 10.91 -9.23
N GLU A 187 4.18 11.03 -8.06
CA GLU A 187 3.01 10.21 -7.70
C GLU A 187 1.84 10.46 -8.66
N ASP A 188 1.65 11.70 -9.11
CA ASP A 188 0.64 12.06 -10.10
C ASP A 188 0.98 11.49 -11.49
N LEU A 189 2.23 11.59 -11.95
CA LEU A 189 2.69 10.92 -13.16
C LEU A 189 2.55 9.38 -13.09
N GLU A 190 2.76 8.77 -11.93
CA GLU A 190 2.50 7.34 -11.76
C GLU A 190 1.00 7.02 -11.86
N ASN A 191 0.16 7.83 -11.23
CA ASN A 191 -1.30 7.69 -11.27
C ASN A 191 -1.80 7.73 -12.72
N MET A 192 -1.16 8.52 -13.61
CA MET A 192 -1.50 8.60 -15.03
C MET A 192 -1.45 7.28 -15.81
N TYR A 193 -0.67 6.28 -15.35
CA TYR A 193 -0.72 4.95 -15.97
C TYR A 193 -2.10 4.31 -15.84
N ILE A 194 -2.77 4.49 -14.69
CA ILE A 194 -4.14 4.00 -14.49
C ILE A 194 -5.08 4.61 -15.51
N TYR A 195 -4.92 5.91 -15.76
CA TYR A 195 -5.74 6.62 -16.71
C TYR A 195 -5.52 6.04 -18.11
N LEU A 196 -4.29 5.94 -18.62
CA LEU A 196 -4.04 5.35 -19.94
C LEU A 196 -4.53 3.90 -20.12
N LEU A 197 -4.58 3.12 -19.04
CA LEU A 197 -4.89 1.69 -19.07
C LEU A 197 -6.34 1.36 -18.74
N SER A 198 -7.10 2.33 -18.23
CA SER A 198 -8.54 2.24 -18.04
C SER A 198 -9.25 2.95 -19.20
N ASP A 199 -10.43 2.47 -19.58
CA ASP A 199 -11.25 3.20 -20.55
C ASP A 199 -11.69 4.52 -19.88
N LEU A 200 -10.95 5.59 -20.17
CA LEU A 200 -10.86 6.88 -19.47
C LEU A 200 -12.16 7.65 -19.24
N ARG A 201 -13.28 7.12 -19.72
CA ARG A 201 -14.61 7.67 -19.46
C ARG A 201 -15.13 7.32 -18.06
N ALA A 202 -14.54 6.34 -17.38
CA ALA A 202 -15.01 5.89 -16.07
C ALA A 202 -14.50 6.77 -14.91
N LEU A 203 -13.30 7.34 -15.02
CA LEU A 203 -12.68 8.13 -13.96
C LEU A 203 -12.88 9.62 -14.26
N ASN A 204 -14.05 10.15 -13.91
CA ASN A 204 -14.36 11.58 -14.07
C ASN A 204 -13.57 12.50 -13.12
N MET A 205 -12.67 11.97 -12.27
CA MET A 205 -11.97 12.75 -11.25
C MET A 205 -10.63 12.13 -10.81
N LYS A 206 -9.86 12.99 -10.14
CA LYS A 206 -8.52 12.85 -9.56
C LYS A 206 -8.41 11.85 -8.39
N ALA A 207 -8.10 10.59 -8.66
CA ALA A 207 -7.84 9.56 -7.64
C ALA A 207 -6.38 9.54 -7.14
N ASP A 208 -6.18 9.40 -5.82
CA ASP A 208 -4.86 9.30 -5.18
C ASP A 208 -4.52 7.84 -4.85
N PHE A 209 -3.97 7.12 -5.83
CA PHE A 209 -3.64 5.70 -5.69
C PHE A 209 -2.32 5.44 -4.93
N GLN A 210 -1.62 6.52 -4.54
CA GLN A 210 -0.35 6.48 -3.81
C GLN A 210 -0.51 6.94 -2.35
N SER A 211 -1.75 6.94 -1.83
CA SER A 211 -2.06 7.39 -0.47
C SER A 211 -1.52 6.49 0.66
N GLY A 212 -0.80 5.42 0.32
CA GLY A 212 -0.26 4.45 1.27
C GLY A 212 -1.29 3.48 1.86
N LEU A 213 -2.58 3.83 1.79
CA LEU A 213 -3.73 3.03 2.23
C LEU A 213 -4.55 2.53 1.04
N SER A 214 -4.84 1.23 1.02
CA SER A 214 -5.86 0.62 0.17
C SER A 214 -6.75 -0.31 0.97
N ILE A 215 -8.04 -0.37 0.64
CA ILE A 215 -8.99 -1.29 1.28
C ILE A 215 -9.73 -2.07 0.19
N THR A 216 -9.73 -3.38 0.27
CA THR A 216 -10.37 -4.27 -0.69
C THR A 216 -11.39 -5.16 -0.02
N ASN A 217 -12.48 -5.45 -0.72
CA ASN A 217 -13.40 -6.49 -0.31
C ASN A 217 -12.97 -7.87 -0.85
N LYS A 218 -13.67 -8.91 -0.40
CA LYS A 218 -13.40 -10.31 -0.76
C LYS A 218 -13.45 -10.57 -2.26
N ALA A 219 -14.37 -9.93 -2.99
CA ALA A 219 -14.47 -10.08 -4.43
C ALA A 219 -13.24 -9.48 -5.13
N ALA A 220 -12.79 -8.28 -4.72
CA ALA A 220 -11.56 -7.68 -5.22
C ALA A 220 -10.33 -8.53 -4.88
N ASN A 221 -10.20 -9.02 -3.65
CA ASN A 221 -9.06 -9.87 -3.23
C ASN A 221 -8.88 -11.12 -4.09
N ARG A 222 -9.97 -11.67 -4.62
CA ARG A 222 -9.95 -12.85 -5.50
C ARG A 222 -9.56 -12.54 -6.94
N SER A 223 -9.72 -11.29 -7.39
CA SER A 223 -9.34 -10.86 -8.73
C SER A 223 -7.89 -10.37 -8.84
N LEU A 224 -7.21 -10.18 -7.72
CA LEU A 224 -5.84 -9.66 -7.68
C LEU A 224 -4.81 -10.77 -7.90
N ASP A 225 -3.91 -10.55 -8.84
CA ASP A 225 -2.71 -11.35 -9.10
C ASP A 225 -1.47 -10.45 -9.09
N PHE A 226 -0.45 -10.87 -8.34
CA PHE A 226 0.82 -10.15 -8.21
C PHE A 226 2.01 -10.92 -8.76
N SER A 227 1.79 -12.11 -9.34
CA SER A 227 2.84 -13.05 -9.77
C SER A 227 3.90 -12.46 -10.71
N ASN A 228 3.53 -11.45 -11.50
CA ASN A 228 4.42 -10.77 -12.45
C ASN A 228 4.64 -9.29 -12.11
N VAL A 229 4.12 -8.81 -10.99
CA VAL A 229 4.10 -7.38 -10.63
C VAL A 229 5.41 -7.00 -9.97
N GLY A 230 6.02 -5.91 -10.43
CA GLY A 230 7.26 -5.40 -9.86
C GLY A 230 7.13 -5.03 -8.39
N SER A 231 8.25 -5.02 -7.67
CA SER A 231 8.30 -4.86 -6.21
C SER A 231 7.70 -3.57 -5.64
N TRP A 232 7.47 -2.55 -6.47
CA TRP A 232 7.05 -1.23 -6.01
C TRP A 232 5.72 -0.73 -6.58
N ILE A 233 5.18 -1.41 -7.59
CA ILE A 233 4.02 -0.93 -8.35
C ILE A 233 2.71 -1.62 -7.94
N GLY A 234 2.75 -2.50 -6.92
CA GLY A 234 1.61 -3.32 -6.51
C GLY A 234 0.36 -2.53 -6.17
N ASN A 235 0.50 -1.45 -5.37
CA ASN A 235 -0.65 -0.65 -4.93
C ASN A 235 -1.39 0.01 -6.11
N LEU A 236 -0.65 0.55 -7.07
CA LEU A 236 -1.21 1.11 -8.32
C LEU A 236 -1.88 0.02 -9.17
N HIS A 237 -1.22 -1.14 -9.28
CA HIS A 237 -1.68 -2.23 -10.12
C HIS A 237 -2.98 -2.87 -9.61
N MET A 238 -3.23 -2.86 -8.29
CA MET A 238 -4.50 -3.32 -7.72
C MET A 238 -5.70 -2.60 -8.32
N ALA A 239 -5.66 -1.26 -8.40
CA ALA A 239 -6.74 -0.47 -8.99
C ALA A 239 -7.01 -0.89 -10.45
N ILE A 240 -5.94 -1.09 -11.23
CA ILE A 240 -6.03 -1.50 -12.64
C ILE A 240 -6.69 -2.88 -12.77
N GLN A 241 -6.30 -3.84 -11.93
CA GLN A 241 -6.87 -5.18 -11.94
C GLN A 241 -8.36 -5.16 -11.57
N VAL A 242 -8.74 -4.42 -10.53
CA VAL A 242 -10.15 -4.31 -10.11
C VAL A 242 -11.01 -3.65 -11.20
N MET A 243 -10.54 -2.57 -11.82
CA MET A 243 -11.29 -1.93 -12.92
C MET A 243 -11.42 -2.85 -14.14
N ARG A 244 -10.35 -3.59 -14.49
CA ARG A 244 -10.40 -4.58 -15.59
C ARG A 244 -11.35 -5.75 -15.30
N ALA A 245 -11.49 -6.11 -14.02
CA ALA A 245 -12.50 -7.06 -13.54
C ALA A 245 -13.92 -6.47 -13.49
N ARG A 246 -14.13 -5.24 -13.99
CA ARG A 246 -15.39 -4.48 -13.90
C ARG A 246 -15.87 -4.26 -12.47
N GLY A 247 -14.93 -4.16 -11.53
CA GLY A 247 -15.19 -3.77 -10.16
C GLY A 247 -15.35 -2.25 -10.02
N HIS A 248 -15.67 -1.86 -8.80
CA HIS A 248 -15.89 -0.49 -8.38
C HIS A 248 -14.67 0.07 -7.64
N LEU A 249 -14.44 1.37 -7.85
CA LEU A 249 -13.35 2.13 -7.23
C LEU A 249 -13.94 3.29 -6.42
N GLU A 250 -13.65 3.31 -5.12
CA GLU A 250 -14.01 4.38 -4.19
C GLU A 250 -12.79 5.23 -3.85
N TYR A 251 -12.66 6.40 -4.48
CA TYR A 251 -11.41 7.15 -4.46
C TYR A 251 -11.53 8.61 -3.99
N GLN A 252 -12.75 9.03 -3.64
CA GLN A 252 -13.07 10.43 -3.39
C GLN A 252 -13.13 10.79 -1.91
N PHE A 253 -12.98 9.81 -1.01
CA PHE A 253 -13.09 10.03 0.42
C PHE A 253 -11.90 10.85 0.94
N PRO A 254 -12.11 12.09 1.40
CA PRO A 254 -11.02 12.96 1.83
C PRO A 254 -10.50 12.58 3.22
N VAL A 255 -9.18 12.58 3.37
CA VAL A 255 -8.49 12.32 4.64
C VAL A 255 -7.46 13.38 4.97
N THR A 256 -7.29 13.65 6.26
CA THR A 256 -6.24 14.53 6.78
C THR A 256 -5.01 13.72 7.12
N THR A 257 -3.84 14.14 6.65
CA THR A 257 -2.58 13.46 6.93
C THR A 257 -1.71 14.25 7.90
N ASN A 258 -0.87 13.54 8.63
CA ASN A 258 0.26 14.12 9.35
C ASN A 258 1.38 14.50 8.35
N ASP A 259 2.30 15.33 8.81
CA ASP A 259 3.57 15.51 8.10
C ASP A 259 4.33 14.18 8.09
N GLN A 260 4.94 13.83 6.95
CA GLN A 260 5.68 12.57 6.85
C GLN A 260 7.06 12.72 7.51
N ASN A 261 7.34 11.89 8.51
CA ASN A 261 8.59 11.97 9.28
C ASN A 261 9.80 11.38 8.52
N GLU A 262 9.58 10.29 7.77
CA GLU A 262 10.62 9.57 7.05
C GLU A 262 10.03 8.95 5.76
N SER A 263 10.78 9.02 4.66
CA SER A 263 10.38 8.40 3.39
C SER A 263 11.34 7.28 3.03
N THR A 264 10.80 6.07 2.85
CA THR A 264 11.54 4.93 2.27
C THR A 264 11.73 5.06 0.75
N ILE A 265 11.05 6.01 0.11
CA ILE A 265 11.15 6.30 -1.32
C ILE A 265 12.22 7.38 -1.54
N ASN A 266 13.42 6.94 -1.93
CA ASN A 266 14.50 7.80 -2.42
C ASN A 266 14.53 7.82 -3.97
N VAL A 267 15.40 8.64 -4.56
CA VAL A 267 15.47 8.83 -6.03
C VAL A 267 15.67 7.50 -6.76
N ASP A 268 16.53 6.60 -6.26
CA ASP A 268 16.76 5.31 -6.91
C ASP A 268 15.52 4.42 -6.87
N VAL A 269 14.77 4.41 -5.76
CA VAL A 269 13.49 3.70 -5.66
C VAL A 269 12.46 4.30 -6.60
N GLN A 270 12.39 5.63 -6.70
CA GLN A 270 11.49 6.32 -7.62
C GLN A 270 11.79 5.97 -9.09
N LEU A 271 13.07 5.95 -9.48
CA LEU A 271 13.47 5.56 -10.84
C LEU A 271 13.21 4.07 -11.10
N ALA A 272 13.41 3.21 -10.10
CA ALA A 272 13.05 1.79 -10.19
C ALA A 272 11.54 1.59 -10.37
N LYS A 273 10.70 2.38 -9.69
CA LYS A 273 9.23 2.39 -9.88
C LYS A 273 8.86 2.72 -11.32
N ILE A 274 9.39 3.82 -11.86
CA ILE A 274 9.15 4.23 -13.26
C ILE A 274 9.58 3.11 -14.22
N ASP A 275 10.75 2.53 -14.00
CA ASP A 275 11.26 1.45 -14.86
C ASP A 275 10.36 0.21 -14.82
N GLN A 276 9.86 -0.15 -13.63
CA GLN A 276 8.90 -1.23 -13.47
C GLN A 276 7.57 -0.93 -14.19
N LEU A 277 7.04 0.29 -14.07
CA LEU A 277 5.83 0.70 -14.79
C LEU A 277 6.03 0.64 -16.31
N TYR A 278 7.15 1.13 -16.82
CA TYR A 278 7.49 1.06 -18.24
C TYR A 278 7.60 -0.39 -18.71
N LYS A 279 8.38 -1.25 -18.02
CA LYS A 279 8.53 -2.66 -18.40
C LYS A 279 7.23 -3.43 -18.35
N TYR A 280 6.35 -3.10 -17.40
CA TYR A 280 5.10 -3.81 -17.20
C TYR A 280 4.01 -3.38 -18.21
N TYR A 281 3.91 -2.08 -18.52
CA TYR A 281 2.85 -1.56 -19.41
C TYR A 281 3.30 -1.18 -20.80
N MET A 282 4.62 -1.10 -21.05
CA MET A 282 5.23 -0.67 -22.31
C MET A 282 4.82 0.74 -22.74
N ILE A 283 4.46 1.60 -21.78
CA ILE A 283 4.13 3.02 -22.01
C ILE A 283 5.34 3.86 -21.60
N PRO A 284 5.98 4.60 -22.53
CA PRO A 284 7.08 5.49 -22.19
C PRO A 284 6.65 6.62 -21.25
N LEU A 285 7.55 7.03 -20.35
CA LEU A 285 7.33 8.17 -19.46
C LEU A 285 7.01 9.47 -20.22
N SER A 286 7.61 9.68 -21.39
CA SER A 286 7.34 10.84 -22.24
C SER A 286 5.87 10.93 -22.67
N ASN A 287 5.22 9.80 -22.96
CA ASN A 287 3.80 9.78 -23.32
C ASN A 287 2.91 10.16 -22.12
N ILE A 288 3.26 9.68 -20.94
CA ILE A 288 2.60 10.02 -19.68
C ILE A 288 2.68 11.53 -19.46
N ILE A 289 3.89 12.08 -19.56
CA ILE A 289 4.15 13.50 -19.40
C ILE A 289 3.36 14.33 -20.42
N HIS A 290 3.40 13.99 -21.71
CA HIS A 290 2.65 14.71 -22.75
C HIS A 290 1.15 14.77 -22.46
N LEU A 291 0.57 13.65 -22.02
CA LEU A 291 -0.84 13.60 -21.63
C LEU A 291 -1.10 14.48 -20.39
N ALA A 292 -0.18 14.50 -19.42
CA ALA A 292 -0.28 15.29 -18.20
C ALA A 292 -0.37 16.79 -18.50
N LEU A 293 0.42 17.23 -19.48
CA LEU A 293 0.48 18.63 -19.90
C LEU A 293 -0.72 19.06 -20.73
N ALA A 294 -1.30 18.13 -21.50
CA ALA A 294 -2.45 18.42 -22.35
C ALA A 294 -3.74 18.68 -21.55
N GLU A 295 -3.93 17.98 -20.43
CA GLU A 295 -5.14 18.08 -19.60
C GLU A 295 -4.82 18.10 -18.09
N PRO A 296 -4.12 19.13 -17.58
CA PRO A 296 -3.66 19.17 -16.19
C PRO A 296 -4.82 19.04 -15.18
N ASP A 297 -5.94 19.73 -15.45
CA ASP A 297 -7.14 19.78 -14.60
C ASP A 297 -7.76 18.41 -14.36
N ARG A 298 -7.47 17.44 -15.22
CA ARG A 298 -8.02 16.07 -15.14
C ARG A 298 -7.09 15.09 -14.40
N TYR A 299 -5.77 15.31 -14.41
CA TYR A 299 -4.80 14.30 -14.02
C TYR A 299 -3.94 14.65 -12.80
N LEU A 300 -4.52 15.34 -11.81
CA LEU A 300 -3.85 15.79 -10.57
C LEU A 300 -2.63 16.71 -10.75
N MET A 301 -2.31 17.12 -11.98
CA MET A 301 -1.16 17.98 -12.21
C MET A 301 -1.37 19.43 -11.75
N ASP A 302 -2.59 19.83 -11.38
CA ASP A 302 -2.88 21.20 -10.94
C ASP A 302 -2.12 21.57 -9.68
N ASP A 303 -2.00 20.68 -8.69
CA ASP A 303 -1.30 21.00 -7.45
C ASP A 303 0.21 21.21 -7.73
N TRP A 304 0.76 20.44 -8.66
CA TRP A 304 2.14 20.61 -9.12
C TRP A 304 2.33 21.84 -10.01
N ARG A 305 1.40 22.10 -10.95
CA ARG A 305 1.48 23.19 -11.93
C ARG A 305 1.01 24.54 -11.38
N ALA A 306 0.21 24.59 -10.32
CA ALA A 306 -0.41 25.80 -9.77
C ALA A 306 0.58 26.93 -9.49
N HIS A 307 1.85 26.58 -9.26
CA HIS A 307 2.92 27.53 -8.94
C HIS A 307 4.08 27.51 -9.94
N LEU A 308 3.94 26.79 -11.06
CA LEU A 308 5.01 26.62 -12.05
C LEU A 308 4.66 27.29 -13.39
N THR A 309 5.66 27.91 -14.01
CA THR A 309 5.57 28.32 -15.41
C THR A 309 5.67 27.09 -16.32
N MET A 310 5.13 27.17 -17.55
CA MET A 310 5.29 26.09 -18.54
C MET A 310 6.77 25.79 -18.83
N GLU A 311 7.61 26.82 -18.86
CA GLU A 311 9.06 26.66 -19.02
C GLU A 311 9.67 25.83 -17.89
N LYS A 312 9.26 26.06 -16.64
CA LYS A 312 9.74 25.28 -15.49
C LYS A 312 9.27 23.83 -15.54
N VAL A 313 8.02 23.61 -15.94
CA VAL A 313 7.47 22.28 -16.15
C VAL A 313 8.27 21.51 -17.21
N GLU A 314 8.61 22.14 -18.34
CA GLU A 314 9.45 21.53 -19.38
C GLU A 314 10.89 21.26 -18.91
N GLU A 315 11.47 22.15 -18.12
CA GLU A 315 12.79 21.95 -17.51
C GLU A 315 12.79 20.72 -16.59
N ASP A 316 11.79 20.62 -15.71
CA ASP A 316 11.63 19.51 -14.77
C ASP A 316 11.46 18.18 -15.53
N ILE A 317 10.67 18.17 -16.60
CA ILE A 317 10.50 17.00 -17.49
C ILE A 317 11.84 16.53 -18.06
N ARG A 318 12.62 17.46 -18.64
CA ARG A 318 13.95 17.13 -19.20
C ARG A 318 14.89 16.57 -18.13
N ALA A 319 14.83 17.11 -16.92
CA ALA A 319 15.63 16.61 -15.80
C ALA A 319 15.23 15.17 -15.41
N ILE A 320 13.93 14.86 -15.34
CA ILE A 320 13.44 13.49 -15.06
C ILE A 320 13.91 12.51 -16.13
N GLU A 321 13.74 12.86 -17.42
CA GLU A 321 14.13 12.00 -18.54
C GLU A 321 15.63 11.73 -18.57
N ALA A 322 16.46 12.74 -18.28
CA ALA A 322 17.91 12.58 -18.18
C ALA A 322 18.29 11.63 -17.04
N LEU A 323 17.67 11.78 -15.86
CA LEU A 323 17.90 10.91 -14.70
C LEU A 323 17.49 9.46 -14.99
N TYR A 324 16.33 9.26 -15.61
CA TYR A 324 15.85 7.94 -15.98
C TYR A 324 16.75 7.27 -17.02
N THR A 325 17.20 8.02 -18.03
CA THR A 325 18.14 7.53 -19.04
C THR A 325 19.47 7.09 -18.41
N ALA A 326 20.03 7.92 -17.52
CA ALA A 326 21.26 7.60 -16.78
C ALA A 326 21.08 6.39 -15.86
N TYR A 327 19.93 6.24 -15.19
CA TYR A 327 19.60 5.06 -14.40
C TYR A 327 19.58 3.79 -15.24
N ARG A 328 18.86 3.77 -16.38
CA ARG A 328 18.81 2.59 -17.25
C ARG A 328 20.17 2.20 -17.82
N ALA A 329 20.99 3.18 -18.18
CA ALA A 329 22.36 2.91 -18.65
C ALA A 329 23.19 2.19 -17.58
N ARG A 330 23.04 2.55 -16.30
CA ARG A 330 23.71 1.87 -15.17
C ARG A 330 23.18 0.47 -14.87
N GLN A 331 21.92 0.17 -15.21
CA GLN A 331 21.32 -1.15 -14.99
C GLN A 331 21.61 -2.15 -16.13
N GLY A 332 22.04 -1.66 -17.30
CA GLY A 332 22.39 -2.47 -18.47
C GLY A 332 23.89 -2.63 -18.73
N ALA A 333 24.74 -2.01 -17.89
CA ALA A 333 26.18 -2.24 -17.80
C ALA A 333 26.46 -3.23 -16.67
#